data_AF-A0A6A6DTJ7-F1
#
_entry.id   AF-A0A6A6DTJ7-F1
#
_cell.length_a   1.000
_cell.length_b   1.000
_cell.length_c   1.000
_cell.angle_alpha   90.00
_cell.angle_beta   90.00
_cell.angle_gamma   90.00
#
_symmetry.space_group_name_H-M   'P 1'
#
loop_
_entity.id
_entity.type
_entity.pdbx_description
1 polymer ?
#
loop_
_entity_poly.entity_id
_entity_poly.type
_entity_poly.pdbx_seq_one_letter_code
_entity_poly.pdbx_strand_id
1 'polypeptide(L)'
;MTTTAPDVNNIPSAPKSTGQAVGRDGIPTPEPSLGPDSHRIRADAERREAENARAGTGNIEAGHQAQNDNTGDASNVNKQQSLIHEVLQCGENDHRGVLKLGEPKSDPFDEEKIIADTMFNLGADVHPKYNRAENAEKAFERIIQAAKALGCSTVKIDELRNWDGDGYGDENDSSMEDIKSAIPYPDRGILEIYKEAFRAIHVLQSTPDSGAAINTLDKVNQQIRERNERDGLENKNQWVIKYEELQKCYWDAIPAFRHFTNNKQDQQACSTLDAVARKLADIIGDNHYPVEWGGGIVRLNPGGRVEATRPDQNDAEYIYIPPQVSDEDRTGAAGQASNGDRAEAAGPLAPRDRKERTQAPRSRGRSLPGFYDQPLPTVRSGHVLHKGKERKICGIFECGQNMYGKTHQLLLEKYSRKGRYIYDLVAASSAGKTAAVDYKKNRDAWVWRKGTINDLKDKLLANMDIGGVGYTKAYRKVVLADFEGDGDKIRAYPISMLWKAFQKRGVEKKVGDYCRLAGEPTDRLREPGSDEDDGTVVSLGSRDSSETNEEDDEVERMLSKIQHIHTKQAARNVHQSYGEPTSRFRSTRQRR
;
A
#
# COMPACT_ATOMS: atom_id res chain seq x y z
N MET A 1 -54.15 -64.92 27.30
CA MET A 1 -54.01 -63.46 27.17
C MET A 1 -52.56 -63.15 26.82
N THR A 2 -52.26 -63.04 25.53
CA THR A 2 -51.07 -62.36 24.99
C THR A 2 -51.26 -62.26 23.48
N THR A 3 -51.19 -61.03 22.98
CA THR A 3 -51.50 -60.61 21.62
C THR A 3 -50.21 -60.61 20.80
N THR A 4 -50.19 -61.26 19.64
CA THR A 4 -49.10 -61.19 18.67
C THR A 4 -49.69 -60.85 17.30
N ALA A 5 -49.14 -59.82 16.67
CA ALA A 5 -49.52 -59.30 15.36
C ALA A 5 -49.10 -60.22 14.21
N PRO A 6 -49.77 -60.14 13.05
CA PRO A 6 -49.21 -60.62 11.80
C PRO A 6 -48.80 -59.48 10.85
N ASP A 7 -47.73 -59.82 10.16
CA ASP A 7 -47.13 -59.29 8.94
C ASP A 7 -48.10 -59.30 7.73
N VAL A 8 -47.66 -58.71 6.60
CA VAL A 8 -47.96 -59.05 5.19
C VAL A 8 -48.14 -57.80 4.27
N ASN A 9 -47.10 -57.61 3.45
CA ASN A 9 -47.07 -57.26 2.02
C ASN A 9 -48.38 -56.91 1.28
N ASN A 10 -48.34 -55.85 0.46
CA ASN A 10 -49.03 -55.88 -0.84
C ASN A 10 -48.36 -54.98 -1.89
N ILE A 11 -48.00 -55.59 -3.03
CA ILE A 11 -47.50 -54.99 -4.28
C ILE A 11 -48.69 -54.92 -5.26
N PRO A 12 -48.76 -53.95 -6.18
CA PRO A 12 -48.79 -54.36 -7.59
C PRO A 12 -47.96 -53.49 -8.55
N SER A 13 -47.50 -54.15 -9.60
CA SER A 13 -46.52 -53.75 -10.61
C SER A 13 -47.11 -53.07 -11.87
N ALA A 14 -46.20 -52.43 -12.63
CA ALA A 14 -46.14 -52.28 -14.11
C ALA A 14 -46.94 -51.10 -14.75
N PRO A 15 -46.49 -50.52 -15.92
CA PRO A 15 -45.72 -51.17 -16.99
C PRO A 15 -44.50 -50.44 -17.60
N LYS A 16 -43.77 -51.24 -18.37
CA LYS A 16 -42.57 -50.96 -19.18
C LYS A 16 -42.89 -50.13 -20.43
N SER A 17 -41.97 -49.25 -20.86
CA SER A 17 -41.82 -48.90 -22.27
C SER A 17 -40.35 -48.95 -22.70
N THR A 18 -40.13 -49.73 -23.74
CA THR A 18 -38.94 -49.98 -24.55
C THR A 18 -38.44 -48.75 -25.32
N GLY A 19 -37.12 -48.61 -25.46
CA GLY A 19 -36.51 -47.68 -26.41
C GLY A 19 -34.98 -47.75 -26.39
N GLN A 20 -34.41 -48.68 -27.17
CA GLN A 20 -32.98 -48.87 -27.38
C GLN A 20 -32.57 -48.12 -28.65
N ALA A 21 -31.55 -47.25 -28.60
CA ALA A 21 -30.81 -46.79 -29.77
C ALA A 21 -29.33 -46.59 -29.42
N VAL A 22 -28.48 -47.22 -30.23
CA VAL A 22 -27.03 -47.31 -30.13
C VAL A 22 -26.39 -46.15 -30.90
N GLY A 23 -25.39 -45.48 -30.32
CA GLY A 23 -24.57 -44.48 -31.02
C GLY A 23 -23.28 -44.17 -30.25
N ARG A 24 -22.14 -44.46 -30.88
CA ARG A 24 -20.76 -44.33 -30.39
C ARG A 24 -20.36 -42.89 -30.02
N ASP A 25 -19.47 -42.81 -29.03
CA ASP A 25 -18.52 -41.72 -28.73
C ASP A 25 -19.09 -40.33 -28.32
N GLY A 26 -19.88 -40.29 -27.25
CA GLY A 26 -20.28 -39.03 -26.58
C GLY A 26 -20.20 -39.15 -25.05
N ILE A 27 -19.61 -38.15 -24.40
CA ILE A 27 -19.48 -38.01 -22.94
C ILE A 27 -20.87 -38.19 -22.29
N PRO A 28 -20.99 -38.95 -21.19
CA PRO A 28 -22.29 -39.15 -20.53
C PRO A 28 -22.85 -37.82 -20.04
N THR A 29 -23.94 -37.37 -20.67
CA THR A 29 -24.74 -36.25 -20.20
C THR A 29 -25.34 -36.63 -18.84
N PRO A 30 -25.17 -35.82 -17.77
CA PRO A 30 -25.76 -36.12 -16.48
C PRO A 30 -27.28 -36.23 -16.61
N GLU A 31 -27.86 -37.16 -15.85
CA GLU A 31 -29.31 -37.39 -15.81
C GLU A 31 -30.04 -36.07 -15.54
N PRO A 32 -31.18 -35.83 -16.21
CA PRO A 32 -31.97 -34.63 -15.96
C PRO A 32 -32.34 -34.57 -14.48
N SER A 33 -31.92 -33.49 -13.82
CA SER A 33 -32.27 -33.17 -12.44
C SER A 33 -33.75 -33.42 -12.22
N LEU A 34 -34.08 -34.27 -11.24
CA LEU A 34 -35.44 -34.47 -10.74
C LEU A 34 -36.10 -33.10 -10.58
N GLY A 35 -37.23 -32.91 -11.26
CA GLY A 35 -38.00 -31.67 -11.16
C GLY A 35 -38.31 -31.33 -9.70
N PRO A 36 -38.56 -30.05 -9.39
CA PRO A 36 -38.79 -29.59 -8.02
C PRO A 36 -39.82 -30.48 -7.33
N ASP A 37 -39.39 -31.06 -6.22
CA ASP A 37 -40.11 -32.08 -5.50
C ASP A 37 -41.53 -31.59 -5.14
N SER A 38 -42.54 -32.42 -5.36
CA SER A 38 -43.96 -32.03 -5.22
C SER A 38 -44.29 -31.49 -3.81
N HIS A 39 -43.51 -31.87 -2.80
CA HIS A 39 -43.54 -31.31 -1.46
C HIS A 39 -43.12 -29.83 -1.37
N ARG A 40 -42.14 -29.37 -2.16
CA ARG A 40 -41.75 -27.94 -2.21
C ARG A 40 -42.84 -27.10 -2.85
N ILE A 41 -43.46 -27.59 -3.92
CA ILE A 41 -44.55 -26.87 -4.61
C ILE A 41 -45.76 -26.71 -3.66
N ARG A 42 -46.07 -27.75 -2.89
CA ARG A 42 -47.16 -27.71 -1.90
C ARG A 42 -46.83 -26.77 -0.73
N ALA A 43 -45.61 -26.82 -0.19
CA ALA A 43 -45.19 -25.94 0.90
C ALA A 43 -45.16 -24.46 0.50
N ASP A 44 -44.78 -24.14 -0.73
CA ASP A 44 -44.84 -22.77 -1.25
C ASP A 44 -46.27 -22.30 -1.52
N ALA A 45 -47.17 -23.20 -1.96
CA ALA A 45 -48.58 -22.88 -2.11
C ALA A 45 -49.23 -22.60 -0.75
N GLU A 46 -48.97 -23.43 0.27
CA GLU A 46 -49.45 -23.22 1.64
C GLU A 46 -48.92 -21.92 2.26
N ARG A 47 -47.65 -21.56 2.00
CA ARG A 47 -47.09 -20.30 2.49
C ARG A 47 -47.78 -19.08 1.87
N ARG A 48 -48.04 -19.14 0.57
CA ARG A 48 -48.73 -18.06 -0.17
C ARG A 48 -50.18 -17.91 0.25
N GLU A 49 -50.85 -19.02 0.55
CA GLU A 49 -52.22 -19.02 1.06
C GLU A 49 -52.30 -18.52 2.51
N ALA A 50 -51.32 -18.85 3.36
CA ALA A 50 -51.20 -18.34 4.72
C ALA A 50 -50.89 -16.83 4.77
N GLU A 51 -50.08 -16.31 3.83
CA GLU A 51 -49.84 -14.87 3.69
C GLU A 51 -51.09 -14.12 3.23
N ASN A 52 -51.84 -14.66 2.27
CA ASN A 52 -53.10 -14.08 1.84
C ASN A 52 -54.18 -14.11 2.94
N ALA A 53 -54.22 -15.17 3.76
CA ALA A 53 -55.13 -15.25 4.89
C ALA A 53 -54.80 -14.20 5.98
N ARG A 54 -53.52 -13.89 6.19
CA ARG A 54 -53.08 -12.82 7.12
C ARG A 54 -53.41 -11.42 6.62
N ALA A 55 -53.50 -11.21 5.32
CA ALA A 55 -53.87 -9.91 4.74
C ALA A 55 -55.38 -9.61 4.81
N GLY A 56 -56.24 -10.60 5.07
CA GLY A 56 -57.70 -10.47 4.96
C GLY A 56 -58.46 -10.11 6.25
N THR A 57 -57.84 -10.10 7.42
CA THR A 57 -58.53 -9.85 8.71
C THR A 57 -57.69 -9.02 9.66
N GLY A 58 -57.72 -7.70 9.48
CA GLY A 58 -57.08 -6.75 10.39
C GLY A 58 -57.77 -5.40 10.34
N ASN A 59 -58.66 -5.17 11.32
CA ASN A 59 -59.27 -3.87 11.59
C ASN A 59 -58.21 -2.94 12.19
N ILE A 60 -58.08 -1.77 11.56
CA ILE A 60 -57.36 -0.52 11.86
C ILE A 60 -56.79 -0.36 13.29
N GLU A 61 -55.46 -0.22 13.40
CA GLU A 61 -54.80 0.88 14.14
C GLU A 61 -53.32 1.02 13.72
N ALA A 62 -53.01 2.19 13.12
CA ALA A 62 -51.73 2.85 12.85
C ALA A 62 -50.47 2.00 12.53
N GLY A 63 -50.12 1.92 11.24
CA GLY A 63 -48.80 1.50 10.78
C GLY A 63 -48.63 1.70 9.28
N HIS A 64 -47.71 2.59 8.90
CA HIS A 64 -47.46 3.14 7.57
C HIS A 64 -47.61 2.16 6.39
N GLN A 65 -48.72 2.29 5.67
CA GLN A 65 -48.81 1.90 4.27
C GLN A 65 -48.21 3.01 3.41
N ALA A 66 -47.35 2.60 2.48
CA ALA A 66 -46.75 3.42 1.45
C ALA A 66 -47.84 4.22 0.70
N GLN A 67 -47.96 5.50 1.05
CA GLN A 67 -48.63 6.47 0.24
C GLN A 67 -47.80 6.66 -1.02
N ASN A 68 -48.38 6.23 -2.14
CA ASN A 68 -48.05 6.75 -3.45
C ASN A 68 -48.59 8.20 -3.49
N ASP A 69 -47.92 9.11 -2.79
CA ASP A 69 -48.23 10.54 -2.81
C ASP A 69 -47.73 11.13 -4.12
N ASN A 70 -48.57 10.97 -5.15
CA ASN A 70 -48.49 11.74 -6.39
C ASN A 70 -49.34 13.02 -6.30
N THR A 71 -49.58 13.49 -5.07
CA THR A 71 -49.99 14.86 -4.75
C THR A 71 -48.77 15.57 -4.18
N GLY A 72 -47.78 15.79 -5.04
CA GLY A 72 -46.72 16.75 -4.76
C GLY A 72 -47.41 18.08 -4.42
N ASP A 73 -47.15 18.56 -3.20
CA ASP A 73 -47.60 19.86 -2.73
C ASP A 73 -47.34 20.89 -3.85
N ALA A 74 -48.41 21.47 -4.41
CA ALA A 74 -48.32 22.39 -5.54
C ALA A 74 -47.41 23.59 -5.22
N SER A 75 -47.23 23.87 -3.92
CA SER A 75 -46.24 24.82 -3.38
C SER A 75 -44.81 24.45 -3.78
N ASN A 76 -44.43 23.17 -3.70
CA ASN A 76 -43.06 22.72 -3.96
C ASN A 76 -42.72 22.71 -5.46
N VAL A 77 -43.68 22.30 -6.31
CA VAL A 77 -43.51 22.34 -7.77
C VAL A 77 -43.31 23.78 -8.28
N ASN A 78 -44.06 24.74 -7.71
CA ASN A 78 -43.91 26.16 -8.06
C ASN A 78 -42.56 26.73 -7.60
N LYS A 79 -42.07 26.35 -6.42
CA LYS A 79 -40.73 26.75 -5.93
C LYS A 79 -39.63 26.20 -6.85
N GLN A 80 -39.71 24.93 -7.21
CA GLN A 80 -38.76 24.28 -8.11
C GLN A 80 -38.73 24.93 -9.50
N GLN A 81 -39.89 25.26 -10.07
CA GLN A 81 -39.96 25.99 -11.36
C GLN A 81 -39.37 27.40 -11.25
N SER A 82 -39.61 28.12 -10.15
CA SER A 82 -39.04 29.43 -9.90
C SER A 82 -37.51 29.37 -9.83
N LEU A 83 -36.96 28.37 -9.13
CA LEU A 83 -35.51 28.16 -9.02
C LEU A 83 -34.86 27.86 -10.37
N ILE A 84 -35.48 26.97 -11.17
CA ILE A 84 -35.00 26.66 -12.52
C ILE A 84 -34.94 27.93 -13.38
N HIS A 85 -35.99 28.74 -13.34
CA HIS A 85 -36.03 29.97 -14.12
C HIS A 85 -34.95 30.97 -13.67
N GLU A 86 -34.75 31.14 -12.37
CA GLU A 86 -33.74 32.04 -11.81
C GLU A 86 -32.31 31.62 -12.22
N VAL A 87 -31.97 30.34 -12.10
CA VAL A 87 -30.66 29.79 -12.53
C VAL A 87 -30.42 30.02 -14.02
N LEU A 88 -31.46 29.86 -14.85
CA LEU A 88 -31.35 30.03 -16.29
C LEU A 88 -31.27 31.51 -16.73
N GLN A 89 -31.80 32.44 -15.92
CA GLN A 89 -31.74 33.88 -16.16
C GLN A 89 -30.38 34.51 -15.83
N CYS A 90 -29.55 33.86 -15.02
CA CYS A 90 -28.18 34.33 -14.77
C CYS A 90 -27.37 34.45 -16.07
N GLY A 91 -26.31 35.27 -16.08
CA GLY A 91 -25.38 35.32 -17.22
C GLY A 91 -24.57 34.02 -17.36
N GLU A 92 -24.07 33.69 -18.56
CA GLU A 92 -23.26 32.47 -18.77
C GLU A 92 -21.99 32.45 -17.91
N ASN A 93 -21.44 33.63 -17.62
CA ASN A 93 -20.21 33.81 -16.84
C ASN A 93 -20.48 34.17 -15.35
N ASP A 94 -21.74 34.23 -14.91
CA ASP A 94 -22.09 34.59 -13.54
C ASP A 94 -22.22 33.35 -12.64
N HIS A 95 -21.08 32.68 -12.41
CA HIS A 95 -21.05 31.44 -11.64
C HIS A 95 -21.47 31.63 -10.17
N ARG A 96 -21.18 32.78 -9.57
CA ARG A 96 -21.61 33.08 -8.19
C ARG A 96 -23.11 33.36 -8.13
N GLY A 97 -23.66 34.10 -9.10
CA GLY A 97 -25.11 34.33 -9.20
C GLY A 97 -25.89 33.05 -9.40
N VAL A 98 -25.40 32.11 -10.24
CA VAL A 98 -26.01 30.79 -10.43
C VAL A 98 -26.12 30.01 -9.12
N LEU A 99 -25.09 30.06 -8.27
CA LEU A 99 -25.09 29.42 -6.95
C LEU A 99 -25.63 30.33 -5.83
N LYS A 100 -26.15 31.52 -6.15
CA LYS A 100 -26.64 32.51 -5.17
C LYS A 100 -25.63 32.83 -4.05
N LEU A 101 -24.34 32.79 -4.38
CA LEU A 101 -23.26 33.05 -3.42
C LEU A 101 -23.05 34.56 -3.25
N GLY A 102 -22.81 34.97 -2.00
CA GLY A 102 -22.39 36.34 -1.68
C GLY A 102 -20.94 36.63 -2.08
N GLU A 103 -20.34 37.67 -1.50
CA GLU A 103 -18.94 38.01 -1.72
C GLU A 103 -18.00 36.84 -1.36
N PRO A 104 -16.86 36.68 -2.07
CA PRO A 104 -15.87 35.64 -1.76
C PRO A 104 -15.38 35.75 -0.32
N LYS A 105 -15.32 34.62 0.39
CA LYS A 105 -14.71 34.52 1.71
C LYS A 105 -13.20 34.67 1.61
N SER A 106 -12.60 35.20 2.67
CA SER A 106 -11.15 35.35 2.79
C SER A 106 -10.43 34.02 2.95
N ASP A 107 -11.08 33.03 3.57
CA ASP A 107 -10.55 31.68 3.73
C ASP A 107 -10.99 30.79 2.56
N PRO A 108 -10.04 30.24 1.76
CA PRO A 108 -10.36 29.31 0.68
C PRO A 108 -11.11 28.05 1.12
N PHE A 109 -10.90 27.57 2.35
CA PHE A 109 -11.57 26.35 2.84
C PHE A 109 -13.05 26.60 3.16
N ASP A 110 -13.35 27.72 3.81
CA ASP A 110 -14.74 28.13 4.06
C ASP A 110 -15.45 28.42 2.74
N GLU A 111 -14.75 29.03 1.79
CA GLU A 111 -15.28 29.31 0.46
C GLU A 111 -15.66 28.01 -0.28
N GLU A 112 -14.76 27.02 -0.34
CA GLU A 112 -15.04 25.73 -0.98
C GLU A 112 -16.22 25.01 -0.32
N LYS A 113 -16.30 25.04 1.02
CA LYS A 113 -17.41 24.42 1.77
C LYS A 113 -18.74 25.07 1.41
N ILE A 114 -18.82 26.39 1.42
CA ILE A 114 -20.07 27.12 1.09
C ILE A 114 -20.47 26.85 -0.36
N ILE A 115 -19.52 26.79 -1.30
CA ILE A 115 -19.78 26.43 -2.69
C ILE A 115 -20.37 25.02 -2.78
N ALA A 116 -19.77 24.04 -2.10
CA ALA A 116 -20.21 22.65 -2.13
C ALA A 116 -21.61 22.48 -1.53
N ASP A 117 -21.85 23.06 -0.35
CA ASP A 117 -23.15 22.99 0.34
C ASP A 117 -24.25 23.65 -0.51
N THR A 118 -23.97 24.82 -1.10
CA THR A 118 -24.97 25.53 -1.90
C THR A 118 -25.23 24.84 -3.25
N MET A 119 -24.18 24.30 -3.88
CA MET A 119 -24.30 23.46 -5.07
C MET A 119 -25.18 22.25 -4.78
N PHE A 120 -24.98 21.57 -3.66
CA PHE A 120 -25.75 20.37 -3.32
C PHE A 120 -27.22 20.71 -3.07
N ASN A 121 -27.49 21.75 -2.27
CA ASN A 121 -28.86 22.17 -1.96
C ASN A 121 -29.65 22.58 -3.22
N LEU A 122 -29.09 23.48 -4.04
CA LEU A 122 -29.74 23.90 -5.29
C LEU A 122 -29.82 22.76 -6.30
N GLY A 123 -28.78 21.95 -6.39
CA GLY A 123 -28.68 20.81 -7.29
C GLY A 123 -29.71 19.73 -6.99
N ALA A 124 -29.95 19.45 -5.71
CA ALA A 124 -30.98 18.53 -5.24
C ALA A 124 -32.38 19.00 -5.66
N ASP A 125 -32.68 20.29 -5.49
CA ASP A 125 -33.98 20.88 -5.86
C ASP A 125 -34.27 20.83 -7.37
N VAL A 126 -33.24 20.94 -8.22
CA VAL A 126 -33.38 20.91 -9.68
C VAL A 126 -32.94 19.58 -10.32
N HIS A 127 -32.67 18.55 -9.51
CA HIS A 127 -32.08 17.32 -9.99
C HIS A 127 -33.01 16.62 -11.02
N PRO A 128 -32.55 16.33 -12.25
CA PRO A 128 -33.42 15.89 -13.35
C PRO A 128 -34.09 14.53 -13.11
N LYS A 129 -33.53 13.69 -12.24
CA LYS A 129 -34.12 12.41 -11.83
C LYS A 129 -35.35 12.58 -10.94
N TYR A 130 -35.41 13.65 -10.13
CA TYR A 130 -36.43 13.87 -9.11
C TYR A 130 -37.36 15.03 -9.43
N ASN A 131 -36.91 15.97 -10.26
CA ASN A 131 -37.66 17.13 -10.70
C ASN A 131 -38.08 16.99 -12.16
N ARG A 132 -39.40 16.96 -12.41
CA ARG A 132 -40.00 16.79 -13.75
C ARG A 132 -40.27 18.10 -14.50
N ALA A 133 -39.88 19.26 -13.94
CA ALA A 133 -40.10 20.54 -14.57
C ALA A 133 -39.28 20.68 -15.87
N GLU A 134 -39.83 21.44 -16.83
CA GLU A 134 -39.13 21.72 -18.07
C GLU A 134 -37.82 22.47 -17.80
N ASN A 135 -36.75 22.07 -18.47
CA ASN A 135 -35.39 22.62 -18.32
C ASN A 135 -34.69 22.34 -16.98
N ALA A 136 -35.21 21.45 -16.12
CA ALA A 136 -34.51 21.01 -14.91
C ALA A 136 -33.08 20.50 -15.20
N GLU A 137 -32.92 19.67 -16.24
CA GLU A 137 -31.61 19.16 -16.67
C GLU A 137 -30.62 20.27 -17.06
N LYS A 138 -31.10 21.32 -17.77
CA LYS A 138 -30.26 22.46 -18.16
C LYS A 138 -29.84 23.29 -16.95
N ALA A 139 -30.76 23.54 -16.02
CA ALA A 139 -30.45 24.26 -14.79
C ALA A 139 -29.46 23.47 -13.93
N PHE A 140 -29.64 22.15 -13.84
CA PHE A 140 -28.74 21.25 -13.12
C PHE A 140 -27.31 21.27 -13.68
N GLU A 141 -27.14 21.11 -15.00
CA GLU A 141 -25.81 21.19 -15.62
C GLU A 141 -25.19 22.58 -15.45
N ARG A 142 -26.00 23.64 -15.42
CA ARG A 142 -25.51 25.01 -15.17
C ARG A 142 -24.98 25.19 -13.75
N ILE A 143 -25.64 24.62 -12.75
CA ILE A 143 -25.18 24.57 -11.34
C ILE A 143 -23.84 23.82 -11.26
N ILE A 144 -23.72 22.66 -11.90
CA ILE A 144 -22.46 21.88 -11.92
C ILE A 144 -21.33 22.67 -12.58
N GLN A 145 -21.59 23.32 -13.72
CA GLN A 145 -20.59 24.13 -14.41
C GLN A 145 -20.14 25.32 -13.55
N ALA A 146 -21.07 25.99 -12.87
CA ALA A 146 -20.76 27.09 -11.96
C ALA A 146 -19.90 26.63 -10.78
N ALA A 147 -20.27 25.52 -10.12
CA ALA A 147 -19.50 24.95 -9.02
C ALA A 147 -18.09 24.54 -9.46
N LYS A 148 -17.96 23.90 -10.64
CA LYS A 148 -16.67 23.54 -11.22
C LYS A 148 -15.81 24.77 -11.52
N ALA A 149 -16.40 25.83 -12.07
CA ALA A 149 -15.70 27.08 -12.35
C ALA A 149 -15.22 27.80 -11.08
N LEU A 150 -15.94 27.62 -9.96
CA LEU A 150 -15.58 28.15 -8.65
C LEU A 150 -14.62 27.24 -7.85
N GLY A 151 -14.19 26.13 -8.41
CA GLY A 151 -13.18 25.25 -7.81
C GLY A 151 -13.72 24.13 -6.93
N CYS A 152 -15.02 23.83 -6.97
CA CYS A 152 -15.60 22.69 -6.27
C CYS A 152 -14.97 21.37 -6.76
N SER A 153 -14.60 20.49 -5.84
CA SER A 153 -13.97 19.20 -6.17
C SER A 153 -14.89 18.31 -7.03
N THR A 154 -14.29 17.54 -7.95
CA THR A 154 -15.04 16.61 -8.81
C THR A 154 -15.76 15.53 -8.01
N VAL A 155 -15.22 15.14 -6.85
CA VAL A 155 -15.83 14.15 -5.96
C VAL A 155 -17.19 14.63 -5.45
N LYS A 156 -17.30 15.90 -5.03
CA LYS A 156 -18.57 16.49 -4.58
C LYS A 156 -19.58 16.68 -5.71
N ILE A 157 -19.10 16.98 -6.92
CA ILE A 157 -19.95 17.03 -8.11
C ILE A 157 -20.51 15.64 -8.44
N ASP A 158 -19.68 14.60 -8.37
CA ASP A 158 -20.10 13.22 -8.63
C ASP A 158 -21.05 12.70 -7.56
N GLU A 159 -20.88 13.13 -6.30
CA GLU A 159 -21.82 12.86 -5.20
C GLU A 159 -23.22 13.40 -5.54
N LEU A 160 -23.32 14.65 -5.98
CA LEU A 160 -24.60 15.24 -6.40
C LEU A 160 -25.19 14.57 -7.65
N ARG A 161 -24.39 14.21 -8.66
CA ARG A 161 -24.87 13.50 -9.87
C ARG A 161 -25.46 12.13 -9.56
N ASN A 162 -24.93 11.46 -8.54
CA ASN A 162 -25.34 10.13 -8.13
C ASN A 162 -26.31 10.15 -6.94
N TRP A 163 -26.78 11.33 -6.53
CA TRP A 163 -27.71 11.48 -5.42
C TRP A 163 -28.99 10.67 -5.67
N ASP A 164 -29.41 9.93 -4.64
CA ASP A 164 -30.50 8.96 -4.68
C ASP A 164 -31.86 9.54 -4.25
N GLY A 165 -31.89 10.83 -3.90
CA GLY A 165 -33.12 11.55 -3.54
C GLY A 165 -33.44 11.42 -2.06
N ASP A 166 -32.58 10.74 -1.30
CA ASP A 166 -32.77 10.52 0.13
C ASP A 166 -32.38 11.83 0.83
N GLY A 167 -33.37 12.43 1.50
CA GLY A 167 -33.35 13.83 1.89
C GLY A 167 -32.26 14.17 2.91
N TYR A 168 -31.41 15.13 2.55
CA TYR A 168 -30.57 15.88 3.50
C TYR A 168 -31.37 16.96 4.28
N GLY A 169 -32.71 16.85 4.31
CA GLY A 169 -33.60 18.00 4.53
C GLY A 169 -34.58 17.95 5.70
N ASP A 170 -34.63 16.87 6.51
CA ASP A 170 -35.62 16.76 7.60
C ASP A 170 -34.99 16.68 9.01
N GLU A 171 -33.79 17.25 9.19
CA GLU A 171 -33.17 17.41 10.51
C GLU A 171 -33.59 18.71 11.22
N ASN A 172 -34.80 19.23 10.95
CA ASN A 172 -35.26 20.50 11.54
C ASN A 172 -36.45 20.38 12.51
N ASP A 173 -36.81 19.19 12.99
CA ASP A 173 -37.79 19.07 14.09
C ASP A 173 -37.61 17.86 15.04
N SER A 174 -36.42 17.24 15.07
CA SER A 174 -36.02 16.41 16.22
C SER A 174 -35.23 17.27 17.19
N SER A 175 -35.78 17.43 18.40
CA SER A 175 -35.17 18.04 19.58
C SER A 175 -33.64 18.19 19.52
N MET A 176 -33.17 19.42 19.34
CA MET A 176 -31.76 19.82 19.39
C MET A 176 -31.14 19.71 20.81
N GLU A 177 -31.30 18.58 21.48
CA GLU A 177 -30.55 18.31 22.72
C GLU A 177 -29.30 17.45 22.50
N ASP A 178 -29.12 16.84 21.32
CA ASP A 178 -27.98 15.93 21.06
C ASP A 178 -27.24 16.19 19.74
N ILE A 179 -27.34 17.38 19.14
CA ILE A 179 -26.34 17.79 18.13
C ILE A 179 -25.03 18.02 18.88
N LYS A 180 -24.25 16.94 19.04
CA LYS A 180 -22.85 17.01 19.45
C LYS A 180 -22.22 18.06 18.56
N SER A 181 -21.94 19.23 19.13
CA SER A 181 -21.36 20.35 18.40
C SER A 181 -20.16 19.80 17.65
N ALA A 182 -20.27 19.72 16.33
CA ALA A 182 -19.28 19.05 15.50
C ALA A 182 -17.92 19.66 15.83
N ILE A 183 -16.97 18.82 16.24
CA ILE A 183 -15.62 19.29 16.59
C ILE A 183 -15.11 20.02 15.34
N PRO A 184 -14.70 21.29 15.44
CA PRO A 184 -14.23 22.03 14.28
C PRO A 184 -12.96 21.36 13.73
N TYR A 185 -12.68 21.58 12.45
CA TYR A 185 -11.47 21.01 11.83
C TYR A 185 -10.21 21.59 12.49
N PRO A 186 -9.18 20.78 12.80
CA PRO A 186 -7.96 21.23 13.45
C PRO A 186 -7.17 22.19 12.57
N ASP A 187 -6.58 23.21 13.19
CA ASP A 187 -5.69 24.14 12.49
C ASP A 187 -4.37 23.45 12.06
N ARG A 188 -3.59 24.13 11.22
CA ARG A 188 -2.30 23.60 10.74
C ARG A 188 -1.35 23.24 11.87
N GLY A 189 -1.34 23.97 12.98
CA GLY A 189 -0.38 23.72 14.04
C GLY A 189 -0.76 22.53 14.93
N ILE A 190 -2.04 22.28 15.14
CA ILE A 190 -2.54 21.04 15.75
C ILE A 190 -2.20 19.84 14.86
N LEU A 191 -2.34 19.97 13.53
CA LEU A 191 -1.92 18.93 12.59
C LEU A 191 -0.42 18.63 12.67
N GLU A 192 0.45 19.62 12.88
CA GLU A 192 1.88 19.36 13.12
C GLU A 192 2.11 18.62 14.44
N ILE A 193 1.37 18.94 15.51
CA ILE A 193 1.43 18.23 16.79
C ILE A 193 0.97 16.77 16.62
N TYR A 194 -0.08 16.51 15.83
CA TYR A 194 -0.50 15.15 15.50
C TYR A 194 0.59 14.34 14.77
N LYS A 195 1.43 14.95 13.94
CA LYS A 195 2.55 14.23 13.30
C LYS A 195 3.56 13.70 14.32
N GLU A 196 3.75 14.39 15.44
CA GLU A 196 4.61 13.91 16.53
C GLU A 196 4.03 12.66 17.21
N ALA A 197 2.70 12.62 17.36
CA ALA A 197 1.96 11.49 17.92
C ALA A 197 1.98 10.23 17.04
N PHE A 198 2.16 10.37 15.72
CA PHE A 198 2.05 9.28 14.75
C PHE A 198 2.82 8.02 15.17
N ARG A 199 4.08 8.19 15.61
CA ARG A 199 4.91 7.05 16.04
C ARG A 199 4.37 6.36 17.29
N ALA A 200 3.84 7.13 18.24
CA ALA A 200 3.29 6.58 19.48
C ALA A 200 1.98 5.83 19.22
N ILE A 201 1.10 6.37 18.37
CA ILE A 201 -0.12 5.68 17.91
C ILE A 201 0.22 4.36 17.22
N HIS A 202 1.23 4.34 16.35
CA HIS A 202 1.66 3.10 15.69
C HIS A 202 2.21 2.06 16.69
N VAL A 203 2.84 2.49 17.78
CA VAL A 203 3.26 1.56 18.85
C VAL A 203 2.02 1.01 19.59
N LEU A 204 1.02 1.85 19.88
CA LEU A 204 -0.23 1.41 20.52
C LEU A 204 -1.00 0.38 19.69
N GLN A 205 -0.94 0.44 18.36
CA GLN A 205 -1.58 -0.56 17.48
C GLN A 205 -1.05 -1.98 17.73
N SER A 206 0.22 -2.12 18.10
CA SER A 206 0.85 -3.43 18.36
C SER A 206 0.89 -3.78 19.84
N THR A 207 0.99 -2.77 20.71
CA THR A 207 1.18 -2.93 22.16
C THR A 207 0.34 -1.86 22.86
N PRO A 208 -0.97 -2.11 23.05
CA PRO A 208 -1.89 -1.10 23.55
C PRO A 208 -1.58 -0.62 24.97
N ASP A 209 -0.85 -1.41 25.76
CA ASP A 209 -0.41 -1.10 27.12
C ASP A 209 1.00 -0.50 27.20
N SER A 210 1.58 -0.09 26.07
CA SER A 210 2.93 0.49 26.04
C SER A 210 2.99 1.82 26.82
N GLY A 211 3.49 1.77 28.05
CA GLY A 211 3.65 2.94 28.91
C GLY A 211 4.50 4.05 28.28
N ALA A 212 5.49 3.71 27.45
CA ALA A 212 6.29 4.69 26.73
C ALA A 212 5.48 5.45 25.66
N ALA A 213 4.59 4.75 24.94
CA ALA A 213 3.70 5.38 23.96
C ALA A 213 2.64 6.25 24.65
N ILE A 214 2.05 5.77 25.73
CA ILE A 214 1.08 6.52 26.56
C ILE A 214 1.72 7.82 27.07
N ASN A 215 2.89 7.73 27.71
CA ASN A 215 3.62 8.91 28.21
C ASN A 215 3.96 9.92 27.09
N THR A 216 4.14 9.45 25.86
CA THR A 216 4.38 10.33 24.71
C THR A 216 3.09 11.03 24.29
N LEU A 217 1.97 10.29 24.23
CA LEU A 217 0.66 10.84 23.89
C LEU A 217 0.14 11.81 24.95
N ASP A 218 0.42 11.56 26.23
CA ASP A 218 0.13 12.50 27.32
C ASP A 218 0.85 13.83 27.12
N LYS A 219 2.13 13.79 26.74
CA LYS A 219 2.91 15.01 26.43
C LYS A 219 2.34 15.75 25.23
N VAL A 220 1.97 15.04 24.16
CA VAL A 220 1.32 15.63 22.99
C VAL A 220 -0.02 16.26 23.38
N ASN A 221 -0.85 15.56 24.15
CA ASN A 221 -2.13 16.08 24.62
C ASN A 221 -1.96 17.32 25.51
N GLN A 222 -0.91 17.37 26.32
CA GLN A 222 -0.55 18.56 27.09
C GLN A 222 -0.18 19.73 26.16
N GLN A 223 0.60 19.51 25.10
CA GLN A 223 0.92 20.55 24.10
C GLN A 223 -0.33 21.07 23.38
N ILE A 224 -1.28 20.20 23.05
CA ILE A 224 -2.55 20.58 22.43
C ILE A 224 -3.34 21.48 23.39
N ARG A 225 -3.48 21.09 24.66
CA ARG A 225 -4.18 21.90 25.67
C ARG A 225 -3.55 23.27 25.86
N GLU A 226 -2.22 23.34 25.96
CA GLU A 226 -1.47 24.59 26.09
C GLU A 226 -1.64 25.51 24.88
N ARG A 227 -1.74 24.93 23.68
CA ARG A 227 -2.02 25.67 22.46
C ARG A 227 -3.45 26.19 22.42
N ASN A 228 -4.44 25.33 22.71
CA ASN A 228 -5.84 25.73 22.76
C ASN A 228 -6.07 26.87 23.75
N GLU A 229 -5.41 26.81 24.91
CA GLU A 229 -5.45 27.89 25.91
C GLU A 229 -4.81 29.18 25.40
N ARG A 230 -3.67 29.09 24.70
CA ARG A 230 -3.00 30.25 24.07
C ARG A 230 -3.87 30.90 22.99
N ASP A 231 -4.57 30.08 22.22
CA ASP A 231 -5.44 30.53 21.12
C ASP A 231 -6.82 31.00 21.63
N GLY A 232 -7.06 30.93 22.95
CA GLY A 232 -8.28 31.43 23.58
C GLY A 232 -9.53 30.57 23.33
N LEU A 233 -9.35 29.28 23.02
CA LEU A 233 -10.46 28.37 22.81
C LEU A 233 -11.18 28.07 24.13
N GLU A 234 -12.51 28.15 24.12
CA GLU A 234 -13.35 27.90 25.30
C GLU A 234 -13.20 26.45 25.80
N ASN A 235 -13.10 25.49 24.87
CA ASN A 235 -12.85 24.10 25.20
C ASN A 235 -11.35 23.76 25.09
N LYS A 236 -10.64 23.75 26.23
CA LYS A 236 -9.23 23.38 26.28
C LYS A 236 -8.94 21.94 25.82
N ASN A 237 -9.95 21.06 25.85
CA ASN A 237 -9.83 19.67 25.40
C ASN A 237 -10.19 19.47 23.93
N GLN A 238 -10.47 20.55 23.19
CA GLN A 238 -10.67 20.49 21.75
C GLN A 238 -9.45 19.83 21.08
N TRP A 239 -9.66 18.85 20.22
CA TRP A 239 -8.58 18.11 19.52
C TRP A 239 -7.62 17.31 20.40
N VAL A 240 -7.87 17.15 21.70
CA VAL A 240 -7.08 16.23 22.54
C VAL A 240 -7.26 14.80 22.00
N ILE A 241 -6.16 14.08 21.83
CA ILE A 241 -6.17 12.71 21.30
C ILE A 241 -6.74 11.78 22.36
N LYS A 242 -7.92 11.23 22.10
CA LYS A 242 -8.60 10.21 22.90
C LYS A 242 -7.96 8.83 22.72
N TYR A 243 -6.68 8.70 23.07
CA TYR A 243 -5.92 7.48 22.80
C TYR A 243 -6.45 6.26 23.57
N GLU A 244 -7.19 6.45 24.67
CA GLU A 244 -7.84 5.37 25.42
C GLU A 244 -8.94 4.68 24.61
N GLU A 245 -9.68 5.42 23.78
CA GLU A 245 -10.68 4.86 22.88
C GLU A 245 -10.00 4.06 21.76
N LEU A 246 -8.90 4.58 21.22
CA LEU A 246 -8.07 3.87 20.24
C LEU A 246 -7.47 2.57 20.83
N GLN A 247 -6.95 2.63 22.06
CA GLN A 247 -6.43 1.46 22.79
C GLN A 247 -7.46 0.36 22.93
N LYS A 248 -8.71 0.70 23.27
CA LYS A 248 -9.79 -0.29 23.36
C LYS A 248 -10.00 -1.01 22.03
N CYS A 249 -10.05 -0.26 20.93
CA CYS A 249 -10.14 -0.84 19.60
C CYS A 249 -8.93 -1.76 19.28
N TYR A 250 -7.71 -1.37 19.66
CA TYR A 250 -6.53 -2.21 19.44
C TYR A 250 -6.53 -3.48 20.31
N TRP A 251 -7.00 -3.40 21.55
CA TRP A 251 -7.20 -4.57 22.42
C TRP A 251 -8.17 -5.58 21.82
N ASP A 252 -9.26 -5.12 21.20
CA ASP A 252 -10.23 -5.97 20.53
C ASP A 252 -9.67 -6.57 19.22
N ALA A 253 -8.88 -5.78 18.47
CA ALA A 253 -8.30 -6.20 17.19
C ALA A 253 -7.22 -7.28 17.32
N ILE A 254 -6.31 -7.17 18.31
CA ILE A 254 -5.15 -8.07 18.43
C ILE A 254 -5.53 -9.57 18.51
N PRO A 255 -6.44 -10.01 19.39
CA PRO A 255 -6.83 -11.42 19.46
C PRO A 255 -7.52 -11.87 18.18
N ALA A 256 -8.45 -11.07 17.63
CA ALA A 256 -9.12 -11.37 16.37
C ALA A 256 -8.11 -11.51 15.21
N PHE A 257 -7.11 -10.64 15.16
CA PHE A 257 -6.04 -10.71 14.18
C PHE A 257 -5.19 -11.97 14.31
N ARG A 258 -4.87 -12.40 15.55
CA ARG A 258 -4.16 -13.67 15.80
C ARG A 258 -4.99 -14.86 15.33
N HIS A 259 -6.28 -14.89 15.63
CA HIS A 259 -7.19 -15.95 15.15
C HIS A 259 -7.26 -15.98 13.62
N PHE A 260 -7.46 -14.84 12.99
CA PHE A 260 -7.51 -14.72 11.53
C PHE A 260 -6.19 -15.14 10.85
N THR A 261 -5.05 -14.78 11.44
CA THR A 261 -3.73 -15.15 10.90
C THR A 261 -3.50 -16.67 10.96
N ASN A 262 -3.96 -17.32 12.03
CA ASN A 262 -3.88 -18.77 12.20
C ASN A 262 -4.92 -19.52 11.37
N ASN A 263 -6.11 -18.95 11.19
CA ASN A 263 -7.20 -19.50 10.41
C ASN A 263 -7.89 -18.40 9.57
N LYS A 264 -7.52 -18.33 8.29
CA LYS A 264 -8.08 -17.34 7.36
C LYS A 264 -9.58 -17.52 7.07
N GLN A 265 -10.16 -18.67 7.43
CA GLN A 265 -11.59 -18.97 7.25
C GLN A 265 -12.42 -18.68 8.50
N ASP A 266 -11.80 -18.17 9.57
CA ASP A 266 -12.51 -17.80 10.79
C ASP A 266 -13.38 -16.56 10.55
N GLN A 267 -14.67 -16.80 10.26
CA GLN A 267 -15.66 -15.76 10.00
C GLN A 267 -15.88 -14.85 11.21
N GLN A 268 -15.75 -15.37 12.43
CA GLN A 268 -15.92 -14.58 13.64
C GLN A 268 -14.77 -13.59 13.82
N ALA A 269 -13.53 -14.05 13.60
CA ALA A 269 -12.36 -13.19 13.61
C ALA A 269 -12.44 -12.09 12.53
N CYS A 270 -12.87 -12.44 11.32
CA CYS A 270 -13.10 -11.49 10.22
C CYS A 270 -14.15 -10.44 10.59
N SER A 271 -15.33 -10.86 11.06
CA SER A 271 -16.42 -9.96 11.45
C SER A 271 -16.01 -9.02 12.58
N THR A 272 -15.23 -9.52 13.54
CA THR A 272 -14.69 -8.71 14.65
C THR A 272 -13.71 -7.65 14.13
N LEU A 273 -12.79 -8.02 13.23
CA LEU A 273 -11.87 -7.06 12.60
C LEU A 273 -12.61 -5.99 11.80
N ASP A 274 -13.66 -6.35 11.05
CA ASP A 274 -14.47 -5.40 10.30
C ASP A 274 -15.26 -4.43 11.20
N ALA A 275 -15.77 -4.93 12.34
CA ALA A 275 -16.45 -4.09 13.33
C ALA A 275 -15.47 -3.11 13.99
N VAL A 276 -14.28 -3.57 14.36
CA VAL A 276 -13.23 -2.72 14.94
C VAL A 276 -12.71 -1.71 13.92
N ALA A 277 -12.55 -2.10 12.66
CA ALA A 277 -12.13 -1.21 11.57
C ALA A 277 -13.12 -0.06 11.36
N ARG A 278 -14.43 -0.35 11.36
CA ARG A 278 -15.48 0.69 11.30
C ARG A 278 -15.42 1.63 12.49
N LYS A 279 -15.39 1.08 13.71
CA LYS A 279 -15.28 1.88 14.93
C LYS A 279 -14.02 2.78 14.96
N LEU A 280 -12.89 2.29 14.45
CA LEU A 280 -11.68 3.10 14.29
C LEU A 280 -11.86 4.21 13.26
N ALA A 281 -12.50 3.93 12.13
CA ALA A 281 -12.80 4.94 11.11
C ALA A 281 -13.71 6.04 11.68
N ASP A 282 -14.74 5.66 12.45
CA ASP A 282 -15.64 6.60 13.12
C ASP A 282 -14.88 7.49 14.12
N ILE A 283 -14.06 6.89 15.01
CA ILE A 283 -13.24 7.66 15.96
C ILE A 283 -12.28 8.62 15.23
N ILE A 284 -11.67 8.19 14.14
CA ILE A 284 -10.74 9.02 13.35
C ILE A 284 -11.49 10.16 12.66
N GLY A 285 -12.64 9.88 12.06
CA GLY A 285 -13.47 10.87 11.38
C GLY A 285 -14.05 11.90 12.35
N ASP A 286 -14.69 11.44 13.42
CA ASP A 286 -15.37 12.28 14.41
C ASP A 286 -14.42 13.27 15.11
N ASN A 287 -13.14 12.92 15.23
CA ASN A 287 -12.14 13.73 15.90
C ASN A 287 -11.12 14.37 14.94
N HIS A 288 -11.33 14.25 13.62
CA HIS A 288 -10.44 14.76 12.57
C HIS A 288 -8.98 14.31 12.73
N TYR A 289 -8.76 13.08 13.17
CA TYR A 289 -7.41 12.53 13.25
C TYR A 289 -6.85 12.24 11.84
N PRO A 290 -5.52 12.20 11.67
CA PRO A 290 -4.93 11.83 10.39
C PRO A 290 -5.39 10.43 9.93
N VAL A 291 -5.84 10.33 8.68
CA VAL A 291 -6.43 9.10 8.11
C VAL A 291 -5.45 7.91 8.19
N GLU A 292 -4.15 8.17 8.12
CA GLU A 292 -3.11 7.16 8.25
C GLU A 292 -3.10 6.44 9.61
N TRP A 293 -3.75 6.97 10.66
CA TRP A 293 -3.87 6.31 11.96
C TRP A 293 -4.79 5.09 11.94
N GLY A 294 -5.68 4.98 10.93
CA GLY A 294 -6.57 3.83 10.74
C GLY A 294 -5.97 2.73 9.86
N GLY A 295 -4.91 3.05 9.11
CA GLY A 295 -4.44 2.23 7.99
C GLY A 295 -3.86 0.86 8.34
N GLY A 296 -3.41 0.63 9.57
CA GLY A 296 -2.79 -0.63 9.99
C GLY A 296 -3.75 -1.81 10.03
N ILE A 297 -5.01 -1.57 10.43
CA ILE A 297 -6.03 -2.63 10.58
C ILE A 297 -6.94 -2.69 9.35
N VAL A 298 -7.29 -1.54 8.75
CA VAL A 298 -8.22 -1.43 7.61
C VAL A 298 -7.67 -2.04 6.32
N ARG A 299 -6.34 -2.10 6.14
CA ARG A 299 -5.73 -2.70 4.93
C ARG A 299 -5.81 -4.23 4.86
N LEU A 300 -6.43 -4.88 5.84
CA LEU A 300 -6.61 -6.33 5.89
C LEU A 300 -7.97 -6.79 5.32
N ASN A 301 -8.67 -5.91 4.61
CA ASN A 301 -9.95 -6.20 3.97
C ASN A 301 -9.87 -7.52 3.13
N PRO A 302 -10.56 -8.60 3.52
CA PRO A 302 -10.34 -9.94 2.97
C PRO A 302 -11.16 -10.25 1.70
N GLY A 303 -11.75 -9.23 1.05
CA GLY A 303 -12.64 -9.38 -0.12
C GLY A 303 -12.01 -9.95 -1.40
N GLY A 304 -10.72 -10.32 -1.40
CA GLY A 304 -10.09 -11.06 -2.50
C GLY A 304 -10.58 -12.51 -2.53
N ARG A 305 -11.67 -12.78 -3.24
CA ARG A 305 -12.24 -14.11 -3.49
C ARG A 305 -11.16 -15.07 -4.01
N VAL A 306 -10.72 -16.03 -3.20
CA VAL A 306 -9.80 -17.11 -3.62
C VAL A 306 -10.63 -18.32 -4.04
N GLU A 307 -10.57 -18.69 -5.32
CA GLU A 307 -11.07 -19.97 -5.82
C GLU A 307 -10.28 -21.12 -5.17
N ALA A 308 -11.00 -22.09 -4.63
CA ALA A 308 -10.44 -23.21 -3.89
C ALA A 308 -9.62 -24.14 -4.80
N THR A 309 -8.31 -24.25 -4.52
CA THR A 309 -7.51 -25.40 -4.94
C THR A 309 -7.18 -26.26 -3.73
N ARG A 310 -7.36 -27.58 -3.89
CA ARG A 310 -7.24 -28.62 -2.86
C ARG A 310 -5.83 -28.67 -2.23
N PRO A 311 -5.71 -29.14 -0.98
CA PRO A 311 -4.43 -29.23 -0.29
C PRO A 311 -3.66 -30.48 -0.71
N ASP A 312 -2.36 -30.35 -0.90
CA ASP A 312 -1.44 -31.48 -0.90
C ASP A 312 -0.77 -31.56 0.48
N GLN A 313 -0.69 -32.79 0.98
CA GLN A 313 -0.19 -33.15 2.30
C GLN A 313 1.33 -33.21 2.30
N ASN A 314 1.95 -32.70 3.36
CA ASN A 314 3.21 -33.11 4.00
C ASN A 314 3.99 -31.89 4.49
N ASP A 315 4.05 -31.70 5.82
CA ASP A 315 5.28 -31.92 6.57
C ASP A 315 5.07 -31.63 8.06
N ALA A 316 5.68 -32.48 8.87
CA ALA A 316 5.36 -32.76 10.26
C ALA A 316 5.92 -31.74 11.26
N GLU A 317 5.24 -31.71 12.41
CA GLU A 317 5.54 -31.04 13.67
C GLU A 317 7.00 -31.08 14.13
N TYR A 318 7.48 -29.96 14.67
CA TYR A 318 8.47 -29.93 15.74
C TYR A 318 7.92 -29.13 16.91
N ILE A 319 7.59 -29.83 18.01
CA ILE A 319 7.17 -29.26 19.28
C ILE A 319 8.43 -28.86 20.06
N TYR A 320 8.55 -27.57 20.39
CA TYR A 320 9.59 -27.07 21.29
C TYR A 320 9.02 -26.94 22.72
N ILE A 321 9.62 -27.67 23.66
CA ILE A 321 9.33 -27.59 25.10
C ILE A 321 10.37 -26.64 25.73
N PRO A 322 9.97 -25.56 26.42
CA PRO A 322 10.92 -24.69 27.14
C PRO A 322 11.43 -25.34 28.43
N PRO A 323 12.69 -25.09 28.85
CA PRO A 323 13.20 -25.60 30.11
C PRO A 323 12.65 -24.81 31.30
N GLN A 324 12.24 -25.55 32.34
CA GLN A 324 11.88 -25.00 33.64
C GLN A 324 13.13 -24.57 34.40
N VAL A 325 13.09 -23.36 34.96
CA VAL A 325 14.07 -22.90 35.94
C VAL A 325 13.46 -23.14 37.32
N SER A 326 14.08 -24.05 38.08
CA SER A 326 13.78 -24.29 39.49
C SER A 326 14.58 -23.31 40.35
N ASP A 327 13.86 -22.61 41.22
CA ASP A 327 14.36 -21.97 42.44
C ASP A 327 14.79 -23.02 43.49
N GLU A 328 15.47 -22.53 44.53
CA GLU A 328 15.95 -23.21 45.76
C GLU A 328 17.36 -23.86 45.64
N ASP A 329 18.32 -23.71 46.57
CA ASP A 329 18.30 -23.12 47.90
C ASP A 329 19.73 -22.87 48.44
N ARG A 330 19.84 -21.83 49.28
CA ARG A 330 20.53 -21.73 50.58
C ARG A 330 22.07 -21.77 50.78
N THR A 331 22.47 -20.73 51.53
CA THR A 331 23.39 -20.67 52.71
C THR A 331 24.89 -20.80 52.46
N GLY A 332 25.78 -20.02 53.07
CA GLY A 332 25.71 -19.02 54.14
C GLY A 332 27.07 -19.01 54.87
N ALA A 333 27.61 -17.85 55.25
CA ALA A 333 28.57 -17.73 56.36
C ALA A 333 28.88 -16.26 56.66
N ALA A 334 28.81 -15.94 57.95
CA ALA A 334 29.09 -14.67 58.57
C ALA A 334 30.60 -14.32 58.61
N GLY A 335 30.90 -13.03 58.77
CA GLY A 335 32.23 -12.55 59.13
C GLY A 335 32.22 -11.05 59.44
N GLN A 336 32.13 -10.73 60.73
CA GLN A 336 32.28 -9.40 61.31
C GLN A 336 33.69 -8.83 61.07
N ALA A 337 33.82 -7.50 60.93
CA ALA A 337 34.52 -6.62 61.89
C ALA A 337 35.20 -5.39 61.26
N SER A 338 34.92 -4.26 61.92
CA SER A 338 35.80 -3.11 62.25
C SER A 338 36.38 -2.20 61.16
N ASN A 339 35.87 -0.96 61.19
CA ASN A 339 36.57 0.32 61.46
C ASN A 339 38.00 0.52 60.93
N GLY A 340 38.20 1.65 60.26
CA GLY A 340 39.51 2.29 60.16
C GLY A 340 39.54 3.43 59.14
N ASP A 341 39.21 4.64 59.59
CA ASP A 341 39.55 5.90 58.94
C ASP A 341 41.05 5.99 58.62
N ARG A 342 41.40 6.76 57.57
CA ARG A 342 42.27 7.96 57.67
C ARG A 342 43.32 8.12 56.53
N ALA A 343 43.21 9.30 55.94
CA ALA A 343 44.24 10.20 55.39
C ALA A 343 44.82 10.02 53.99
N GLU A 344 44.56 11.08 53.22
CA GLU A 344 45.37 11.71 52.18
C GLU A 344 46.86 11.87 52.56
N ALA A 345 47.75 11.78 51.58
CA ALA A 345 48.73 12.84 51.29
C ALA A 345 49.62 12.50 50.07
N ALA A 346 49.54 13.41 49.10
CA ALA A 346 50.56 13.91 48.18
C ALA A 346 51.97 13.24 48.11
N GLY A 347 52.38 13.04 46.85
CA GLY A 347 53.53 13.81 46.35
C GLY A 347 54.88 13.09 46.18
N PRO A 348 55.79 13.67 45.38
CA PRO A 348 56.46 12.96 44.29
C PRO A 348 57.99 12.85 44.48
N LEU A 349 58.67 12.12 43.58
CA LEU A 349 59.90 12.52 42.86
C LEU A 349 60.55 11.32 42.14
N ALA A 350 60.96 11.56 40.89
CA ALA A 350 61.80 10.71 40.04
C ALA A 350 63.30 10.82 40.44
N PRO A 351 64.30 10.53 39.58
CA PRO A 351 64.51 9.45 38.61
C PRO A 351 65.84 8.71 38.90
N ARG A 352 66.12 7.58 38.24
CA ARG A 352 67.51 7.22 37.89
C ARG A 352 67.63 6.19 36.78
N ASP A 353 68.37 6.61 35.77
CA ASP A 353 68.92 5.83 34.67
C ASP A 353 69.70 4.60 35.14
N ARG A 354 69.54 3.47 34.44
CA ARG A 354 70.67 2.62 34.08
C ARG A 354 70.36 1.77 32.85
N LYS A 355 71.11 2.04 31.78
CA LYS A 355 71.26 1.16 30.61
C LYS A 355 72.03 -0.08 31.05
N GLU A 356 71.57 -1.26 30.68
CA GLU A 356 72.45 -2.37 30.36
C GLU A 356 71.78 -3.32 29.35
N ARG A 357 72.60 -3.69 28.38
CA ARG A 357 72.25 -4.33 27.11
C ARG A 357 72.63 -5.80 27.26
N THR A 358 71.66 -6.71 27.22
CA THR A 358 71.97 -8.14 27.11
C THR A 358 70.97 -8.83 26.18
N GLN A 359 71.53 -9.68 25.32
CA GLN A 359 70.90 -10.33 24.19
C GLN A 359 69.90 -11.43 24.62
N ALA A 360 69.01 -11.74 23.70
CA ALA A 360 67.82 -12.58 23.81
C ALA A 360 68.04 -14.00 24.38
N PRO A 361 66.95 -14.59 24.91
CA PRO A 361 66.51 -15.87 24.37
C PRO A 361 65.03 -15.86 23.98
N ARG A 362 64.73 -16.56 22.88
CA ARG A 362 63.37 -16.91 22.43
C ARG A 362 62.69 -17.78 23.48
N SER A 363 61.50 -17.38 23.96
CA SER A 363 60.51 -18.34 24.45
C SER A 363 59.08 -17.76 24.48
N ARG A 364 58.22 -18.50 23.78
CA ARG A 364 56.81 -18.85 24.07
C ARG A 364 55.79 -17.71 24.21
N GLY A 365 54.74 -17.86 23.40
CA GLY A 365 53.63 -16.93 23.24
C GLY A 365 52.95 -16.55 24.56
N ARG A 366 52.79 -15.24 24.74
CA ARG A 366 51.72 -14.66 25.52
C ARG A 366 50.63 -14.24 24.55
N SER A 367 49.53 -14.98 24.57
CA SER A 367 48.23 -14.47 24.16
C SER A 367 47.95 -13.17 24.91
N LEU A 368 47.68 -12.12 24.15
CA LEU A 368 47.10 -10.89 24.68
C LEU A 368 45.71 -11.24 25.26
N PRO A 369 45.35 -10.72 26.45
CA PRO A 369 44.01 -10.89 27.01
C PRO A 369 42.99 -10.24 26.08
N GLY A 370 41.90 -10.98 25.84
CA GLY A 370 40.88 -10.71 24.84
C GLY A 370 40.22 -9.33 24.96
N PHE A 371 40.24 -8.62 23.85
CA PHE A 371 39.40 -7.44 23.59
C PHE A 371 38.14 -7.79 22.79
N TYR A 372 37.74 -9.07 22.76
CA TYR A 372 36.55 -9.56 22.06
C TYR A 372 35.51 -10.10 23.05
N ASP A 373 35.04 -9.25 23.96
CA ASP A 373 33.81 -9.49 24.72
C ASP A 373 33.02 -8.19 24.87
N GLN A 374 33.03 -7.34 23.83
CA GLN A 374 31.91 -6.42 23.67
C GLN A 374 30.81 -7.17 22.93
N PRO A 375 29.59 -7.27 23.49
CA PRO A 375 28.47 -7.85 22.77
C PRO A 375 28.36 -7.12 21.44
N LEU A 376 28.32 -7.87 20.33
CA LEU A 376 28.03 -7.31 19.01
C LEU A 376 26.80 -6.41 19.17
N PRO A 377 26.85 -5.15 18.70
CA PRO A 377 25.72 -4.24 18.86
C PRO A 377 24.48 -4.96 18.36
N THR A 378 23.50 -5.12 19.26
CA THR A 378 22.24 -5.82 18.99
C THR A 378 21.67 -5.26 17.70
N VAL A 379 21.71 -6.08 16.64
CA VAL A 379 21.22 -5.70 15.31
C VAL A 379 19.72 -5.48 15.47
N ARG A 380 19.29 -4.21 15.49
CA ARG A 380 17.88 -3.87 15.48
C ARG A 380 17.30 -4.39 14.17
N SER A 381 16.26 -5.23 14.24
CA SER A 381 15.63 -5.80 13.05
C SER A 381 15.31 -4.69 12.03
N GLY A 382 15.69 -4.90 10.77
CA GLY A 382 15.53 -3.93 9.70
C GLY A 382 16.56 -2.80 9.64
N HIS A 383 17.66 -2.84 10.40
CA HIS A 383 18.74 -1.85 10.33
C HIS A 383 20.12 -2.49 10.18
N VAL A 384 21.07 -1.79 9.54
CA VAL A 384 22.48 -2.19 9.42
C VAL A 384 23.42 -1.00 9.60
N LEU A 385 24.62 -1.26 10.13
CA LEU A 385 25.67 -0.27 10.22
C LEU A 385 26.39 -0.14 8.87
N HIS A 386 26.24 0.99 8.19
CA HIS A 386 26.93 1.29 6.94
C HIS A 386 27.74 2.59 7.06
N LYS A 387 29.07 2.48 6.89
CA LYS A 387 30.03 3.58 7.06
C LYS A 387 29.93 4.25 8.44
N GLY A 388 29.84 3.43 9.49
CA GLY A 388 29.75 3.91 10.88
C GLY A 388 28.42 4.56 11.27
N LYS A 389 27.39 4.50 10.41
CA LYS A 389 26.05 5.02 10.70
C LYS A 389 25.03 3.90 10.57
N GLU A 390 24.10 3.82 11.51
CA GLU A 390 22.97 2.91 11.43
C GLU A 390 22.02 3.41 10.33
N ARG A 391 21.56 2.49 9.48
CA ARG A 391 20.65 2.79 8.38
C ARG A 391 19.56 1.74 8.29
N LYS A 392 18.35 2.20 8.00
CA LYS A 392 17.20 1.33 7.77
C LYS A 392 17.35 0.59 6.43
N ILE A 393 17.08 -0.70 6.45
CA ILE A 393 16.91 -1.52 5.25
C ILE A 393 15.52 -1.22 4.71
N CYS A 394 15.46 -0.70 3.49
CA CYS A 394 14.20 -0.42 2.77
C CYS A 394 13.95 -1.38 1.61
N GLY A 395 14.90 -2.27 1.34
CA GLY A 395 14.69 -3.36 0.40
C GLY A 395 15.92 -4.23 0.21
N ILE A 396 15.70 -5.35 -0.44
CA ILE A 396 16.74 -6.33 -0.76
C ILE A 396 16.74 -6.54 -2.26
N PHE A 397 17.92 -6.45 -2.84
CA PHE A 397 18.14 -6.80 -4.22
C PHE A 397 18.83 -8.16 -4.29
N GLU A 398 18.11 -9.15 -4.83
CA GLU A 398 18.65 -10.48 -5.08
C GLU A 398 19.48 -10.45 -6.37
N CYS A 399 20.79 -10.22 -6.23
CA CYS A 399 21.72 -10.54 -7.30
C CYS A 399 21.80 -12.07 -7.39
N GLY A 400 21.68 -12.62 -8.59
CA GLY A 400 21.62 -14.07 -8.84
C GLY A 400 22.72 -14.87 -8.14
N GLN A 401 22.55 -16.19 -8.16
CA GLN A 401 23.46 -17.14 -7.53
C GLN A 401 24.82 -17.08 -8.27
N ASN A 402 25.90 -16.70 -7.58
CA ASN A 402 27.25 -16.87 -8.09
C ASN A 402 27.84 -18.19 -7.53
N MET A 403 29.05 -18.56 -7.96
CA MET A 403 29.74 -19.78 -7.47
C MET A 403 29.92 -19.81 -5.93
N TYR A 404 29.81 -18.65 -5.26
CA TYR A 404 29.94 -18.49 -3.81
C TYR A 404 28.59 -18.25 -3.09
N GLY A 405 27.46 -18.49 -3.76
CA GLY A 405 26.11 -18.36 -3.21
C GLY A 405 25.32 -17.14 -3.70
N LYS A 406 24.15 -16.88 -3.09
CA LYS A 406 23.35 -15.69 -3.41
C LYS A 406 24.05 -14.44 -2.88
N THR A 407 24.25 -13.44 -3.75
CA THR A 407 24.76 -12.14 -3.31
C THR A 407 23.58 -11.23 -3.02
N HIS A 408 23.40 -10.85 -1.76
CA HIS A 408 22.40 -9.85 -1.39
C HIS A 408 23.02 -8.46 -1.51
N GLN A 409 22.31 -7.55 -2.17
CA GLN A 409 22.56 -6.12 -2.01
C GLN A 409 21.40 -5.55 -1.18
N LEU A 410 21.71 -4.66 -0.26
CA LEU A 410 20.74 -3.99 0.60
C LEU A 410 20.50 -2.59 0.05
N LEU A 411 19.24 -2.17 0.03
CA LEU A 411 18.90 -0.77 -0.14
C LEU A 411 18.78 -0.11 1.22
N LEU A 412 19.64 0.86 1.45
CA LEU A 412 19.73 1.55 2.71
C LEU A 412 19.17 2.95 2.55
N GLU A 413 18.19 3.27 3.39
CA GLU A 413 17.63 4.60 3.47
C GLU A 413 18.69 5.61 3.91
N LYS A 414 18.66 6.77 3.27
CA LYS A 414 19.54 7.90 3.54
C LYS A 414 18.73 9.17 3.42
N TYR A 415 18.61 9.90 4.52
CA TYR A 415 17.95 11.19 4.49
C TYR A 415 18.86 12.25 3.86
N SER A 416 18.36 12.95 2.85
CA SER A 416 19.04 14.08 2.22
C SER A 416 18.99 15.31 3.13
N ARG A 417 19.92 16.26 2.93
CA ARG A 417 19.86 17.57 3.61
C ARG A 417 18.59 18.38 3.28
N LYS A 418 17.88 18.02 2.20
CA LYS A 418 16.66 18.69 1.72
C LYS A 418 15.37 17.97 2.14
N GLY A 419 15.43 17.07 3.13
CA GLY A 419 14.23 16.42 3.65
C GLY A 419 13.69 15.27 2.80
N ARG A 420 14.49 14.70 1.89
CA ARG A 420 14.04 13.63 0.98
C ARG A 420 14.75 12.32 1.27
N TYR A 421 14.04 11.21 1.10
CA TYR A 421 14.62 9.88 1.19
C TYR A 421 15.41 9.58 -0.09
N ILE A 422 16.72 9.37 0.08
CA ILE A 422 17.63 8.83 -0.92
C ILE A 422 17.94 7.41 -0.51
N TYR A 423 18.31 6.58 -1.48
CA TYR A 423 18.60 5.19 -1.22
C TYR A 423 19.98 4.80 -1.75
N ASP A 424 20.79 4.20 -0.88
CA ASP A 424 22.10 3.66 -1.25
C ASP A 424 21.97 2.14 -1.45
N LEU A 425 22.29 1.65 -2.65
CA LEU A 425 22.39 0.21 -2.91
C LEU A 425 23.79 -0.28 -2.55
N VAL A 426 23.88 -1.15 -1.55
CA VAL A 426 25.16 -1.57 -0.94
C VAL A 426 25.28 -3.08 -0.97
N ALA A 427 26.45 -3.62 -1.31
CA ALA A 427 26.73 -5.04 -1.16
C ALA A 427 26.61 -5.47 0.31
N ALA A 428 25.83 -6.50 0.59
CA ALA A 428 25.65 -7.00 1.95
C ALA A 428 26.94 -7.67 2.46
N SER A 429 27.43 -7.22 3.62
CA SER A 429 28.43 -7.96 4.40
C SER A 429 27.83 -9.27 4.93
N SER A 430 28.62 -10.13 5.60
CA SER A 430 28.08 -11.31 6.28
C SER A 430 26.93 -10.97 7.22
N ALA A 431 27.10 -9.95 8.07
CA ALA A 431 26.04 -9.42 8.93
C ALA A 431 24.86 -8.85 8.13
N GLY A 432 25.15 -8.14 7.03
CA GLY A 432 24.12 -7.61 6.14
C GLY A 432 23.29 -8.71 5.47
N LYS A 433 23.87 -9.88 5.16
CA LYS A 433 23.15 -11.03 4.60
C LYS A 433 22.16 -11.60 5.61
N THR A 434 22.57 -11.77 6.86
CA THR A 434 21.66 -12.19 7.96
C THR A 434 20.52 -11.20 8.11
N ALA A 435 20.84 -9.89 8.17
CA ALA A 435 19.83 -8.85 8.26
C ALA A 435 18.90 -8.82 7.03
N ALA A 436 19.38 -9.16 5.83
CA ALA A 436 18.54 -9.35 4.65
C ALA A 436 17.59 -10.56 4.81
N VAL A 437 18.08 -11.70 5.29
CA VAL A 437 17.24 -12.88 5.52
C VAL A 437 16.14 -12.57 6.52
N ASP A 438 16.46 -11.85 7.60
CA ASP A 438 15.47 -11.44 8.59
C ASP A 438 14.50 -10.39 8.06
N TYR A 439 15.00 -9.37 7.36
CA TYR A 439 14.15 -8.37 6.71
C TYR A 439 13.18 -9.03 5.74
N LYS A 440 13.61 -10.04 4.97
CA LYS A 440 12.76 -10.78 4.01
C LYS A 440 11.60 -11.53 4.67
N LYS A 441 11.69 -11.86 5.97
CA LYS A 441 10.58 -12.47 6.71
C LYS A 441 9.46 -11.47 7.00
N ASN A 442 9.73 -10.16 6.93
CA ASN A 442 8.71 -9.14 7.10
C ASN A 442 7.75 -9.15 5.92
N ARG A 443 6.44 -9.07 6.19
CA ARG A 443 5.40 -9.05 5.15
C ARG A 443 5.55 -7.86 4.19
N ASP A 444 6.08 -6.75 4.69
CA ASP A 444 6.30 -5.51 3.93
C ASP A 444 7.70 -5.42 3.32
N ALA A 445 8.45 -6.53 3.29
CA ALA A 445 9.79 -6.53 2.75
C ALA A 445 9.78 -6.30 1.24
N TRP A 446 10.40 -5.21 0.81
CA TRP A 446 10.56 -4.95 -0.62
C TRP A 446 11.73 -5.77 -1.16
N VAL A 447 11.39 -6.78 -1.98
CA VAL A 447 12.38 -7.63 -2.64
C VAL A 447 12.39 -7.30 -4.13
N TRP A 448 13.43 -6.61 -4.60
CA TRP A 448 13.56 -6.33 -6.02
C TRP A 448 14.40 -7.37 -6.72
N ARG A 449 14.09 -7.51 -7.99
CA ARG A 449 14.82 -8.35 -8.92
C ARG A 449 15.46 -7.48 -9.99
N LYS A 450 16.55 -8.00 -10.55
CA LYS A 450 17.17 -7.39 -11.73
C LYS A 450 16.17 -7.48 -12.88
N GLY A 451 15.84 -6.34 -13.46
CA GLY A 451 15.08 -6.28 -14.69
C GLY A 451 15.88 -6.83 -15.87
N THR A 452 15.19 -7.47 -16.80
CA THR A 452 15.73 -7.99 -18.05
C THR A 452 15.24 -7.14 -19.21
N ILE A 453 15.96 -7.19 -20.34
CA ILE A 453 15.52 -6.46 -21.54
C ILE A 453 14.18 -6.95 -22.08
N ASN A 454 13.83 -8.22 -21.82
CA ASN A 454 12.53 -8.78 -22.18
C ASN A 454 11.39 -8.16 -21.36
N ASP A 455 11.64 -7.77 -20.11
CA ASP A 455 10.64 -7.09 -19.28
C ASP A 455 10.31 -5.68 -19.80
N LEU A 456 11.19 -5.12 -20.64
CA LEU A 456 11.01 -3.81 -21.25
C LEU A 456 10.37 -3.89 -22.63
N LYS A 457 10.14 -5.10 -23.16
CA LYS A 457 9.41 -5.28 -24.42
C LYS A 457 7.98 -4.80 -24.22
N ASP A 458 7.48 -4.04 -25.20
CA ASP A 458 6.12 -3.49 -25.23
C ASP A 458 5.82 -2.47 -24.13
N LYS A 459 6.82 -2.06 -23.34
CA LYS A 459 6.68 -0.98 -22.35
C LYS A 459 6.91 0.38 -23.00
N LEU A 460 6.23 1.39 -22.49
CA LEU A 460 6.44 2.78 -22.87
C LEU A 460 7.23 3.51 -21.79
N LEU A 461 8.25 4.26 -22.20
CA LEU A 461 9.04 5.08 -21.26
C LEU A 461 8.17 6.10 -20.51
N ALA A 462 7.07 6.57 -21.10
CA ALA A 462 6.11 7.47 -20.46
C ALA A 462 5.51 6.86 -19.17
N ASN A 463 5.26 5.55 -19.19
CA ASN A 463 4.63 4.80 -18.09
C ASN A 463 5.64 4.28 -17.05
N MET A 464 6.93 4.59 -17.23
CA MET A 464 7.99 4.22 -16.30
C MET A 464 8.00 5.16 -15.10
N ASP A 465 7.63 4.71 -13.91
CA ASP A 465 7.84 5.48 -12.69
C ASP A 465 9.21 5.14 -12.08
N ILE A 466 9.96 6.14 -11.64
CA ILE A 466 11.30 5.95 -11.08
C ILE A 466 11.19 6.00 -9.56
N GLY A 467 11.30 4.83 -8.92
CA GLY A 467 11.34 4.73 -7.45
C GLY A 467 12.70 5.10 -6.85
N GLY A 468 13.78 5.06 -7.63
CA GLY A 468 15.12 5.36 -7.16
C GLY A 468 16.22 5.29 -8.22
N VAL A 469 17.35 5.95 -7.96
CA VAL A 469 18.55 5.87 -8.79
C VAL A 469 19.74 5.56 -7.87
N GLY A 470 20.45 4.48 -8.18
CA GLY A 470 21.60 4.01 -7.41
C GLY A 470 22.84 3.80 -8.27
N TYR A 471 23.97 3.55 -7.61
CA TYR A 471 25.24 3.24 -8.26
C TYR A 471 25.73 1.88 -7.77
N THR A 472 26.22 1.04 -8.69
CA THR A 472 26.85 -0.24 -8.35
C THR A 472 28.20 -0.34 -9.06
N LYS A 473 29.14 -1.08 -8.48
CA LYS A 473 30.45 -1.34 -9.12
C LYS A 473 30.29 -1.97 -10.51
N ALA A 474 29.31 -2.87 -10.67
CA ALA A 474 29.11 -3.62 -11.90
C ALA A 474 28.42 -2.83 -13.02
N TYR A 475 27.45 -1.97 -12.69
CA TYR A 475 26.59 -1.33 -13.71
C TYR A 475 26.82 0.17 -13.86
N ARG A 476 27.76 0.75 -13.10
CA ARG A 476 27.96 2.20 -12.88
C ARG A 476 26.70 2.86 -12.30
N LYS A 477 25.55 2.78 -12.97
CA LYS A 477 24.27 3.36 -12.58
C LYS A 477 23.08 2.42 -12.84
N VAL A 478 22.22 2.30 -11.83
CA VAL A 478 21.03 1.44 -11.82
C VAL A 478 19.81 2.30 -11.51
N VAL A 479 18.72 2.06 -12.23
CA VAL A 479 17.44 2.74 -12.04
C VAL A 479 16.44 1.73 -11.48
N LEU A 480 15.87 2.04 -10.33
CA LEU A 480 14.72 1.32 -9.78
C LEU A 480 13.49 1.91 -10.46
N ALA A 481 12.85 1.10 -11.31
CA ALA A 481 11.70 1.52 -12.09
C ALA A 481 10.53 0.57 -11.88
N ASP A 482 9.34 1.16 -11.81
CA ASP A 482 8.06 0.47 -11.96
C ASP A 482 7.45 0.84 -13.31
N PHE A 483 6.66 -0.07 -13.86
CA PHE A 483 5.90 0.18 -15.09
C PHE A 483 4.44 -0.15 -14.83
N GLU A 484 3.56 0.78 -15.18
CA GLU A 484 2.12 0.61 -15.02
C GLU A 484 1.66 -0.75 -15.59
N GLY A 485 0.92 -1.50 -14.77
CA GLY A 485 0.41 -2.83 -15.11
C GLY A 485 1.29 -4.03 -14.73
N ASP A 486 2.50 -3.85 -14.19
CA ASP A 486 3.37 -4.98 -13.78
C ASP A 486 3.09 -5.54 -12.37
N GLY A 487 2.11 -5.00 -11.65
CA GLY A 487 1.61 -5.50 -10.37
C GLY A 487 2.63 -5.38 -9.23
N ASP A 488 2.91 -4.15 -8.80
CA ASP A 488 3.78 -3.77 -7.67
C ASP A 488 5.24 -4.29 -7.76
N LYS A 489 5.73 -4.59 -8.97
CA LYS A 489 7.07 -5.14 -9.15
C LYS A 489 8.06 -4.07 -9.59
N ILE A 490 8.54 -3.29 -8.64
CA ILE A 490 9.73 -2.45 -8.84
C ILE A 490 10.91 -3.34 -9.21
N ARG A 491 11.54 -3.06 -10.36
CA ARG A 491 12.75 -3.77 -10.82
C ARG A 491 13.92 -2.83 -10.98
N ALA A 492 15.12 -3.37 -10.81
CA ALA A 492 16.34 -2.61 -11.01
C ALA A 492 16.90 -2.85 -12.41
N TYR A 493 16.98 -1.80 -13.23
CA TYR A 493 17.52 -1.84 -14.58
C TYR A 493 18.85 -1.08 -14.65
N PRO A 494 19.92 -1.68 -15.21
CA PRO A 494 21.11 -0.91 -15.59
C PRO A 494 20.72 0.21 -16.54
N ILE A 495 21.28 1.42 -16.38
CA ILE A 495 20.91 2.54 -17.25
C ILE A 495 21.21 2.26 -18.73
N SER A 496 22.29 1.52 -19.00
CA SER A 496 22.65 1.07 -20.34
C SER A 496 21.62 0.11 -20.95
N MET A 497 20.88 -0.65 -20.13
CA MET A 497 19.78 -1.49 -20.59
C MET A 497 18.56 -0.64 -20.97
N LEU A 498 18.25 0.38 -20.15
CA LEU A 498 17.19 1.34 -20.48
C LEU A 498 17.52 2.11 -21.76
N TRP A 499 18.78 2.47 -22.00
CA TRP A 499 19.22 3.09 -23.26
C TRP A 499 19.11 2.18 -24.48
N LYS A 500 19.16 0.85 -24.28
CA LYS A 500 18.94 -0.12 -25.36
C LYS A 500 17.45 -0.30 -25.66
N ALA A 501 16.61 -0.26 -24.62
CA ALA A 501 15.17 -0.44 -24.76
C ALA A 501 14.44 0.85 -25.21
N PHE A 502 14.95 2.01 -24.82
CA PHE A 502 14.33 3.31 -25.05
C PHE A 502 15.33 4.32 -25.60
N GLN A 503 14.85 5.44 -26.17
CA GLN A 503 15.74 6.50 -26.65
C GLN A 503 16.60 7.06 -25.50
N LYS A 504 17.93 6.98 -25.64
CA LYS A 504 18.92 7.44 -24.63
C LYS A 504 18.57 8.81 -24.03
N ARG A 505 18.30 9.80 -24.89
CA ARG A 505 17.94 11.17 -24.48
C ARG A 505 16.66 11.23 -23.62
N GLY A 506 15.67 10.39 -23.93
CA GLY A 506 14.44 10.29 -23.15
C GLY A 506 14.69 9.72 -21.76
N VAL A 507 15.50 8.64 -21.67
CA VAL A 507 15.88 8.02 -20.40
C VAL A 507 16.70 9.00 -19.55
N GLU A 508 17.71 9.64 -20.14
CA GLU A 508 18.55 10.63 -19.45
C GLU A 508 17.74 11.81 -18.94
N LYS A 509 16.79 12.32 -19.73
CA LYS A 509 15.87 13.37 -19.30
C LYS A 509 15.05 12.91 -18.10
N LYS A 510 14.36 11.76 -18.18
CA LYS A 510 13.49 11.28 -17.09
C LYS A 510 14.27 10.99 -15.80
N VAL A 511 15.43 10.33 -15.92
CA VAL A 511 16.32 10.08 -14.78
C VAL A 511 16.90 11.38 -14.22
N GLY A 512 17.26 12.34 -15.08
CA GLY A 512 17.75 13.65 -14.68
C GLY A 512 16.69 14.50 -13.97
N ASP A 513 15.45 14.49 -14.45
CA ASP A 513 14.29 15.11 -13.81
C ASP A 513 14.07 14.54 -12.41
N TYR A 514 14.10 13.20 -12.29
CA TYR A 514 14.04 12.53 -10.99
C TYR A 514 15.19 12.96 -10.06
N CYS A 515 16.45 12.95 -10.52
CA CYS A 515 17.59 13.39 -9.70
C CYS A 515 17.49 14.88 -9.29
N ARG A 516 17.05 15.77 -10.18
CA ARG A 516 16.82 17.19 -9.86
C ARG A 516 15.76 17.37 -8.80
N LEU A 517 14.65 16.64 -8.92
CA LEU A 517 13.62 16.60 -7.89
C LEU A 517 14.20 16.06 -6.59
N ALA A 518 14.90 14.92 -6.58
CA ALA A 518 15.57 14.39 -5.39
C ALA A 518 16.61 15.35 -4.77
N GLY A 519 17.02 16.39 -5.50
CA GLY A 519 17.99 17.39 -5.06
C GLY A 519 19.44 16.92 -5.20
N GLU A 520 19.69 15.90 -6.00
CA GLU A 520 21.01 15.37 -6.31
C GLU A 520 21.67 16.17 -7.45
N PRO A 521 22.99 16.39 -7.42
CA PRO A 521 23.70 17.07 -8.49
C PRO A 521 23.59 16.27 -9.79
N THR A 522 23.05 16.88 -10.84
CA THR A 522 22.96 16.27 -12.18
C THR A 522 24.33 16.10 -12.83
N ASP A 523 25.36 16.78 -12.35
CA ASP A 523 26.71 16.75 -12.94
C ASP A 523 27.38 15.37 -12.82
N ARG A 524 26.87 14.51 -11.92
CA ARG A 524 27.26 13.10 -11.82
C ARG A 524 26.61 12.18 -12.87
N LEU A 525 25.75 12.72 -13.73
CA LEU A 525 25.12 11.98 -14.82
C LEU A 525 26.03 11.89 -16.06
N ARG A 526 27.06 12.73 -16.16
CA ARG A 526 28.03 12.70 -17.26
C ARG A 526 28.98 11.51 -17.05
N GLU A 527 29.15 10.67 -18.07
CA GLU A 527 30.09 9.55 -17.98
C GLU A 527 31.50 10.11 -17.69
N PRO A 528 32.23 9.57 -16.71
CA PRO A 528 33.64 9.86 -16.57
C PRO A 528 34.36 9.19 -17.75
N GLY A 529 34.64 9.95 -18.81
CA GLY A 529 35.46 9.46 -19.93
C GLY A 529 35.09 9.92 -21.34
N SER A 530 34.61 11.15 -21.53
CA SER A 530 34.63 11.77 -22.86
C SER A 530 34.89 13.26 -22.74
N ASP A 531 36.12 13.64 -22.42
CA ASP A 531 36.69 14.94 -22.83
C ASP A 531 38.21 14.70 -22.90
N GLU A 532 38.74 14.84 -24.12
CA GLU A 532 40.17 15.01 -24.42
C GLU A 532 40.67 16.26 -23.68
N ASP A 533 41.90 16.19 -23.16
CA ASP A 533 42.77 17.31 -22.75
C ASP A 533 42.11 18.59 -22.17
N ASP A 534 42.18 18.75 -20.85
CA ASP A 534 43.08 19.79 -20.30
C ASP A 534 43.41 19.53 -18.82
N GLY A 535 44.67 19.73 -18.47
CA GLY A 535 45.28 19.25 -17.23
C GLY A 535 44.78 19.91 -15.94
N THR A 536 44.91 19.19 -14.83
CA THR A 536 45.86 19.52 -13.75
C THR A 536 45.86 18.40 -12.69
N VAL A 537 47.08 18.01 -12.35
CA VAL A 537 47.54 16.95 -11.45
C VAL A 537 47.19 17.23 -9.99
N VAL A 538 46.70 16.23 -9.25
CA VAL A 538 47.31 15.75 -7.98
C VAL A 538 47.11 14.24 -7.87
N SER A 539 48.21 13.51 -8.05
CA SER A 539 48.35 12.09 -7.77
C SER A 539 48.69 11.88 -6.29
N LEU A 540 48.30 10.75 -5.70
CA LEU A 540 49.16 9.90 -4.84
C LEU A 540 48.38 8.62 -4.46
N GLY A 541 48.92 7.46 -4.82
CA GLY A 541 48.54 6.18 -4.22
C GLY A 541 48.38 4.99 -5.17
N SER A 542 49.44 4.67 -5.92
CA SER A 542 49.57 3.39 -6.65
C SER A 542 49.63 2.21 -5.69
N ARG A 543 48.92 1.12 -6.02
CA ARG A 543 49.37 -0.24 -5.71
C ARG A 543 48.86 -1.21 -6.78
N ASP A 544 49.82 -1.79 -7.47
CA ASP A 544 49.68 -2.74 -8.58
C ASP A 544 48.91 -4.01 -8.20
N SER A 545 48.12 -4.51 -9.15
CA SER A 545 47.82 -5.94 -9.32
C SER A 545 47.39 -6.15 -10.78
N SER A 546 48.34 -6.59 -11.60
CA SER A 546 48.13 -7.08 -12.95
C SER A 546 47.58 -8.51 -12.89
N GLU A 547 46.37 -8.72 -13.38
CA GLU A 547 45.86 -10.04 -13.77
C GLU A 547 45.09 -9.91 -15.09
N THR A 548 45.29 -10.90 -15.93
CA THR A 548 45.13 -10.94 -17.39
C THR A 548 43.68 -10.97 -17.87
N ASN A 549 43.30 -10.01 -18.73
CA ASN A 549 42.01 -9.98 -19.44
C ASN A 549 42.06 -10.89 -20.69
N GLU A 550 41.95 -12.21 -20.49
CA GLU A 550 41.74 -13.14 -21.62
C GLU A 550 40.24 -13.30 -21.97
N GLU A 551 39.31 -12.92 -21.08
CA GLU A 551 37.87 -13.09 -21.32
C GLU A 551 37.25 -11.97 -22.17
N ASP A 552 37.81 -10.75 -22.16
CA ASP A 552 37.29 -9.63 -22.95
C ASP A 552 37.59 -9.81 -24.46
N ASP A 553 38.73 -10.41 -24.81
CA ASP A 553 39.12 -10.71 -26.20
C ASP A 553 38.24 -11.83 -26.82
N GLU A 554 37.73 -12.76 -26.01
CA GLU A 554 36.85 -13.83 -26.49
C GLU A 554 35.42 -13.31 -26.75
N VAL A 555 34.94 -12.37 -25.93
CA VAL A 555 33.66 -11.69 -26.15
C VAL A 555 33.72 -10.79 -27.39
N GLU A 556 34.83 -10.07 -27.62
CA GLU A 556 35.00 -9.28 -28.85
C GLU A 556 35.09 -10.15 -30.11
N ARG A 557 35.76 -11.31 -30.04
CA ARG A 557 35.77 -12.30 -31.14
C ARG A 557 34.40 -12.91 -31.42
N MET A 558 33.60 -13.17 -30.37
CA MET A 558 32.23 -13.66 -30.54
C MET A 558 31.31 -12.60 -31.12
N LEU A 559 31.42 -11.34 -30.69
CA LEU A 559 30.63 -10.23 -31.21
C LEU A 559 30.98 -9.91 -32.67
N SER A 560 32.26 -9.98 -33.06
CA SER A 560 32.68 -9.86 -34.47
C SER A 560 32.15 -11.00 -35.35
N LYS A 561 32.06 -12.23 -34.83
CA LYS A 561 31.44 -13.36 -35.55
C LYS A 561 29.93 -13.16 -35.74
N ILE A 562 29.23 -12.65 -34.73
CA ILE A 562 27.78 -12.38 -34.80
C ILE A 562 27.49 -11.24 -35.79
N GLN A 563 28.30 -10.17 -35.79
CA GLN A 563 28.17 -9.08 -36.77
C GLN A 563 28.40 -9.57 -38.21
N HIS A 564 29.38 -10.45 -38.44
CA HIS A 564 29.64 -10.99 -39.77
C HIS A 564 28.52 -11.92 -40.30
N ILE A 565 27.83 -12.64 -39.41
CA ILE A 565 26.67 -13.49 -39.76
C ILE A 565 25.46 -12.62 -40.16
N HIS A 566 25.19 -11.54 -39.42
CA HIS A 566 24.09 -10.63 -39.72
C HIS A 566 24.31 -9.87 -41.05
N THR A 567 25.54 -9.46 -41.37
CA THR A 567 25.84 -8.78 -42.64
C THR A 567 25.68 -9.72 -43.85
N LYS A 568 26.00 -11.02 -43.71
CA LYS A 568 25.78 -12.02 -44.76
C LYS A 568 24.31 -12.38 -44.97
N GLN A 569 23.50 -12.38 -43.91
CA GLN A 569 22.04 -12.58 -44.02
C GLN A 569 21.34 -11.36 -44.64
N ALA A 570 21.77 -10.14 -44.30
CA ALA A 570 21.26 -8.92 -44.92
C ALA A 570 21.58 -8.87 -46.44
N ALA A 571 22.78 -9.27 -46.84
CA ALA A 571 23.16 -9.33 -48.27
C ALA A 571 22.37 -10.39 -49.07
N ARG A 572 22.02 -11.52 -48.44
CA ARG A 572 21.16 -12.55 -49.08
C ARG A 572 19.72 -12.09 -49.27
N ASN A 573 19.17 -11.33 -48.34
CA ASN A 573 17.79 -10.86 -48.41
C ASN A 573 17.60 -9.72 -49.42
N VAL A 574 18.64 -8.92 -49.68
CA VAL A 574 18.60 -7.86 -50.72
C VAL A 574 18.66 -8.44 -52.14
N HIS A 575 19.21 -9.65 -52.33
CA HIS A 575 19.20 -10.34 -53.63
C HIS A 575 17.91 -11.13 -53.94
N GLN A 576 17.00 -11.30 -52.97
CA GLN A 576 15.70 -11.97 -53.21
C GLN A 576 14.54 -11.01 -53.51
N SER A 577 14.73 -9.68 -53.40
CA SER A 577 13.64 -8.71 -53.62
C SER A 577 13.63 -8.04 -55.01
N TYR A 578 14.52 -8.43 -55.93
CA TYR A 578 14.46 -7.99 -57.33
C TYR A 578 13.99 -9.15 -58.20
N GLY A 579 12.68 -9.41 -58.16
CA GLY A 579 12.02 -10.25 -59.14
C GLY A 579 11.99 -9.56 -60.51
N GLU A 580 12.59 -10.22 -61.50
CA GLU A 580 12.60 -9.80 -62.90
C GLU A 580 11.18 -9.70 -63.49
N PRO A 581 10.89 -8.70 -64.35
CA PRO A 581 9.60 -8.55 -65.00
C PRO A 581 9.46 -9.51 -66.19
N THR A 582 8.50 -10.43 -66.12
CA THR A 582 8.09 -11.26 -67.24
C THR A 582 7.27 -10.46 -68.26
N SER A 583 7.95 -9.90 -69.26
CA SER A 583 7.36 -9.45 -70.52
C SER A 583 7.49 -10.56 -71.57
N ARG A 584 6.37 -11.20 -71.94
CA ARG A 584 6.26 -12.00 -73.16
C ARG A 584 5.02 -11.57 -73.94
N PHE A 585 5.17 -10.48 -74.71
CA PHE A 585 4.38 -10.24 -75.91
C PHE A 585 4.98 -11.08 -77.05
N ARG A 586 4.25 -12.10 -77.53
CA ARG A 586 4.54 -12.73 -78.84
C ARG A 586 3.63 -12.09 -79.89
N SER A 587 4.23 -11.20 -80.67
CA SER A 587 3.73 -10.75 -81.96
C SER A 587 3.84 -11.90 -82.98
N THR A 588 2.69 -12.35 -83.49
CA THR A 588 2.60 -13.16 -84.71
C THR A 588 2.67 -12.23 -85.93
N ARG A 589 3.67 -12.46 -86.75
CA ARG A 589 3.91 -11.83 -88.06
C ARG A 589 3.03 -12.51 -89.10
N GLN A 590 2.17 -11.75 -89.78
CA GLN A 590 1.59 -12.16 -91.08
C GLN A 590 2.70 -12.23 -92.14
N ARG A 591 2.64 -13.23 -93.03
CA ARG A 591 2.68 -13.02 -94.49
C ARG A 591 2.50 -14.33 -95.26
N ARG A 592 1.51 -14.28 -96.16
CA ARG A 592 1.17 -15.18 -97.28
C ARG A 592 0.67 -16.57 -96.94
#